data_AF-A0A432JK43-F1
#
_entry.id   AF-A0A432JK43-F1
#
_cell.length_a   1.000
_cell.length_b   1.000
_cell.length_c   1.000
_cell.angle_alpha   90.00
_cell.angle_beta   90.00
_cell.angle_gamma   90.00
#
_symmetry.space_group_name_H-M   'P 1'
#
loop_
_entity.id
_entity.type
_entity.pdbx_description
1 polymer ?
#
loop_
_entity_poly.entity_id
_entity_poly.type
_entity_poly.pdbx_seq_one_letter_code
_entity_poly.pdbx_strand_id
1 'polypeptide(L)'
;MRPVTEADLTTVLAMNNAAVPAVNALEADDLAWFADVAHTFLVADEPSWPVGRVRLVGFLIGLEGPGLAYGSINYGWFCERYDRFLYVDRVVVD
;
A
#
# COMPACT_ATOMS: atom_id res chain seq x y z
N MET A 1 1.55 -7.58 11.99
CA MET A 1 0.92 -6.86 10.88
C MET A 1 -0.57 -6.81 11.11
N ARG A 2 -1.24 -5.73 10.67
CA ARG A 2 -2.69 -5.52 10.81
C ARG A 2 -3.22 -4.75 9.60
N PRO A 3 -4.55 -4.72 9.37
CA PRO A 3 -5.14 -3.81 8.40
C PRO A 3 -4.77 -2.36 8.68
N VAL A 4 -4.60 -1.59 7.59
CA VAL A 4 -4.46 -0.13 7.66
C VAL A 4 -5.72 0.50 8.25
N THR A 5 -5.55 1.61 8.93
CA THR A 5 -6.63 2.49 9.39
C THR A 5 -6.41 3.89 8.85
N GLU A 6 -7.45 4.74 8.88
CA GLU A 6 -7.34 6.14 8.46
C GLU A 6 -6.22 6.89 9.21
N ALA A 7 -6.01 6.57 10.50
CA ALA A 7 -4.95 7.16 11.32
C ALA A 7 -3.53 6.82 10.84
N ASP A 8 -3.36 5.76 10.05
CA ASP A 8 -2.05 5.35 9.53
C ASP A 8 -1.69 6.06 8.22
N LEU A 9 -2.67 6.59 7.47
CA LEU A 9 -2.48 7.04 6.08
C LEU A 9 -1.44 8.16 5.97
N THR A 10 -1.38 9.07 6.95
CA THR A 10 -0.36 10.13 6.97
C THR A 10 1.06 9.55 7.07
N THR A 11 1.24 8.53 7.92
CA THR A 11 2.54 7.86 8.10
C THR A 11 2.89 7.02 6.86
N VAL A 12 1.92 6.29 6.31
CA VAL A 12 2.11 5.49 5.09
C VAL A 12 2.51 6.38 3.91
N LEU A 13 1.87 7.54 3.73
CA LEU A 13 2.21 8.49 2.67
C LEU A 13 3.66 8.99 2.80
N ALA A 14 4.07 9.36 4.03
CA ALA A 14 5.43 9.78 4.30
C ALA A 14 6.45 8.67 4.00
N MET A 15 6.16 7.43 4.41
CA MET A 15 7.01 6.28 4.12
C MET A 15 7.13 5.97 2.64
N ASN A 16 6.01 6.01 1.90
CA ASN A 16 6.02 5.83 0.45
C ASN A 16 6.94 6.85 -0.23
N ASN A 17 6.76 8.11 0.12
CA ASN A 17 7.48 9.19 -0.54
C ASN A 17 8.96 9.26 -0.11
N ALA A 18 9.31 8.74 1.06
CA ALA A 18 10.70 8.53 1.47
C ALA A 18 11.38 7.38 0.70
N ALA A 19 10.62 6.41 0.19
CA ALA A 19 11.13 5.28 -0.59
C ALA A 19 11.31 5.58 -2.09
N VAL A 20 11.00 6.80 -2.54
CA VAL A 20 11.32 7.27 -3.90
C VAL A 20 12.85 7.25 -4.09
N PRO A 21 13.39 6.74 -5.21
CA PRO A 21 12.70 6.37 -6.45
C PRO A 21 12.37 4.88 -6.61
N ALA A 22 12.50 4.06 -5.56
CA ALA A 22 12.18 2.63 -5.64
C ALA A 22 10.68 2.38 -5.86
N VAL A 23 9.84 3.29 -5.37
CA VAL A 23 8.40 3.37 -5.66
C VAL A 23 8.05 4.72 -6.24
N ASN A 24 6.87 4.81 -6.87
CA ASN A 24 6.32 6.08 -7.31
C ASN A 24 5.82 6.90 -6.12
N ALA A 25 6.03 8.21 -6.16
CA ALA A 25 5.44 9.15 -5.22
C ALA A 25 3.90 9.04 -5.28
N LEU A 26 3.26 9.27 -4.14
CA LEU A 26 1.81 9.35 -4.00
C LEU A 26 1.43 10.70 -3.38
N GLU A 27 0.24 11.16 -3.72
CA GLU A 27 -0.48 12.19 -3.01
C GLU A 27 -1.52 11.56 -2.05
N ALA A 28 -2.12 12.40 -1.20
CA ALA A 28 -3.12 11.93 -0.23
C ALA A 28 -4.33 11.28 -0.93
N ASP A 29 -4.75 11.86 -2.07
CA ASP A 29 -5.88 11.35 -2.86
C ASP A 29 -5.58 9.98 -3.48
N ASP A 30 -4.35 9.76 -3.96
CA ASP A 30 -3.94 8.44 -4.46
C ASP A 30 -4.01 7.39 -3.36
N LEU A 31 -3.54 7.73 -2.15
CA LEU A 31 -3.54 6.82 -1.02
C LEU A 31 -4.95 6.54 -0.50
N ALA A 32 -5.83 7.54 -0.52
CA ALA A 32 -7.24 7.38 -0.21
C ALA A 32 -7.93 6.44 -1.21
N TRP A 33 -7.62 6.57 -2.51
CA TRP A 33 -8.09 5.63 -3.53
C TRP A 33 -7.61 4.21 -3.25
N PHE A 34 -6.33 4.01 -2.93
CA PHE A 34 -5.83 2.68 -2.54
C PHE A 34 -6.53 2.12 -1.30
N ALA A 35 -6.81 2.95 -0.29
CA ALA A 35 -7.52 2.53 0.92
C ALA A 35 -8.95 2.06 0.63
N ASP A 36 -9.60 2.60 -0.40
CA ASP A 36 -10.95 2.23 -0.81
C ASP A 36 -10.97 0.92 -1.63
N VAL A 37 -10.03 0.74 -2.56
CA VAL A 37 -10.08 -0.36 -3.54
C VAL A 37 -9.20 -1.56 -3.22
N ALA A 38 -8.23 -1.43 -2.31
CA ALA A 38 -7.27 -2.50 -2.05
C ALA A 38 -7.96 -3.73 -1.45
N HIS A 39 -7.74 -4.88 -2.07
CA HIS A 39 -8.10 -6.17 -1.49
C HIS A 39 -7.30 -6.45 -0.22
N THR A 40 -6.05 -5.97 -0.16
CA THR A 40 -5.19 -6.12 1.01
C THR A 40 -4.40 -4.85 1.21
N PHE A 41 -4.60 -4.18 2.35
CA PHE A 41 -3.78 -3.06 2.76
C PHE A 41 -3.35 -3.26 4.21
N LEU A 42 -2.09 -3.68 4.37
CA LEU A 42 -1.54 -4.07 5.66
C LEU A 42 -0.42 -3.13 6.08
N VAL A 43 -0.34 -2.88 7.38
CA VAL A 43 0.78 -2.20 8.02
C VAL A 43 1.51 -3.14 8.98
N ALA A 44 2.82 -2.99 9.04
CA ALA A 44 3.70 -3.65 9.98
C ALA A 44 4.03 -2.69 11.11
N ASP A 45 3.83 -3.18 12.33
CA ASP A 45 3.94 -2.45 13.57
C ASP A 45 5.11 -3.06 14.37
N GLU A 46 6.00 -2.22 14.87
CA GLU A 46 7.07 -2.59 15.79
C GLU A 46 6.86 -1.92 17.16
N PRO A 47 6.99 -2.65 18.28
CA PRO A 47 7.00 -2.05 19.60
C PRO A 47 8.11 -1.00 19.72
N SER A 48 7.78 0.19 20.21
CA SER A 48 8.75 1.27 20.42
C SER A 48 8.82 1.68 21.88
N TRP A 49 9.96 2.25 22.29
CA TRP A 49 10.13 2.83 23.61
C TRP A 49 9.60 4.28 23.62
N PRO A 50 8.89 4.74 24.67
CA PRO A 50 8.46 3.99 25.86
C PRO A 50 7.35 2.97 25.57
N VAL A 51 7.31 1.91 26.39
CA VAL A 51 6.37 0.80 26.29
C VAL A 51 4.93 1.30 26.15
N GLY A 52 4.20 0.75 25.19
CA GLY A 52 2.82 1.15 24.85
C GLY A 52 2.73 2.02 23.60
N ARG A 53 3.86 2.40 22.98
CA ARG A 53 3.89 2.96 21.63
C ARG A 53 4.20 1.90 20.59
N VAL A 54 3.62 2.09 19.42
CA VAL A 54 3.86 1.28 18.24
C VAL A 54 4.35 2.18 17.13
N ARG A 55 5.39 1.75 16.44
CA ARG A 55 5.95 2.42 15.28
C ARG A 55 5.56 1.63 14.03
N LEU A 56 5.05 2.33 13.02
CA LEU A 56 4.80 1.73 11.72
C LEU A 56 6.15 1.59 10.99
N VAL A 57 6.53 0.36 10.65
CA VAL A 57 7.84 0.01 10.04
C VAL A 57 7.72 -0.56 8.63
N GLY A 58 6.50 -0.76 8.14
CA GLY A 58 6.29 -1.11 6.73
C GLY A 58 4.83 -1.20 6.36
N PHE A 59 4.55 -1.23 5.06
CA PHE A 59 3.19 -1.45 4.56
C PHE A 59 3.21 -2.22 3.24
N LEU A 60 2.07 -2.83 2.91
CA LEU A 60 1.83 -3.58 1.68
C LEU A 60 0.45 -3.22 1.12
N ILE A 61 0.38 -3.00 -0.19
CA ILE A 61 -0.87 -2.81 -0.94
C ILE A 61 -1.00 -3.91 -2.00
N GLY A 62 -2.11 -4.64 -1.93
CA GLY A 62 -2.51 -5.70 -2.83
C GLY A 62 -3.88 -5.41 -3.45
N LEU A 63 -3.95 -5.47 -4.77
CA LEU A 63 -5.13 -5.18 -5.58
C LEU A 63 -5.69 -6.47 -6.15
N GLU A 64 -6.99 -6.71 -6.02
CA GLU A 64 -7.65 -7.77 -6.77
C GLU A 64 -7.83 -7.31 -8.22
N GLY A 65 -7.62 -8.23 -9.16
CA GLY A 65 -7.81 -7.96 -10.58
C GLY A 65 -8.43 -9.14 -11.31
N PRO A 66 -8.93 -8.89 -12.53
CA PRO A 66 -8.95 -7.58 -13.22
C PRO A 66 -10.08 -6.65 -12.75
N GLY A 67 -10.07 -5.39 -13.22
CA GLY A 67 -11.24 -4.50 -13.16
C GLY A 67 -11.08 -3.17 -12.42
N LEU A 68 -9.94 -2.92 -11.78
CA LEU A 68 -9.69 -1.63 -11.13
C LEU A 68 -9.22 -0.58 -12.14
N ALA A 69 -9.61 0.67 -11.90
CA ALA A 69 -9.14 1.84 -12.65
C ALA A 69 -7.71 2.23 -12.21
N TYR A 70 -6.77 1.28 -12.30
CA TYR A 70 -5.39 1.46 -11.87
C TYR A 70 -4.45 1.68 -13.06
N GLY A 71 -3.76 2.82 -13.10
CA GLY A 71 -2.93 3.27 -14.24
C GLY A 71 -1.59 2.55 -14.45
N SER A 72 -1.33 1.43 -13.76
CA SER A 72 -0.07 0.69 -13.90
C SER A 72 -0.06 -0.17 -15.17
N ILE A 73 0.96 0.03 -16.00
CA ILE A 73 1.21 -0.79 -17.21
C ILE A 73 1.33 -2.28 -16.81
N ASN A 74 1.98 -2.57 -15.68
CA ASN A 74 2.14 -3.94 -15.20
C ASN A 74 0.79 -4.54 -14.79
N TYR A 75 -0.03 -3.80 -14.02
CA TYR A 75 -1.38 -4.27 -13.66
C TYR A 75 -2.23 -4.53 -14.92
N GLY A 76 -2.20 -3.62 -15.89
CA GLY A 76 -2.89 -3.79 -17.18
C GLY A 76 -2.43 -5.05 -17.92
N TRP A 77 -1.12 -5.33 -17.95
CA TRP A 77 -0.58 -6.55 -18.54
C TRP A 77 -1.15 -7.83 -17.89
N PHE A 78 -1.33 -7.83 -16.56
CA PHE A 78 -1.99 -8.95 -15.84
C PHE A 78 -3.48 -9.03 -16.17
N CYS A 79 -4.18 -7.90 -16.25
CA CYS A 79 -5.61 -7.85 -16.61
C CYS A 79 -5.91 -8.49 -17.98
N GLU A 80 -4.99 -8.38 -18.94
CA GLU A 80 -5.13 -8.98 -20.26
C GLU A 80 -4.94 -10.50 -20.28
N ARG A 81 -4.39 -11.10 -19.22
CA ARG A 81 -3.86 -12.48 -19.24
C ARG A 81 -4.50 -13.42 -18.23
N TYR A 82 -5.08 -12.88 -17.16
CA TYR A 82 -5.60 -13.68 -16.06
C TYR A 82 -7.01 -13.22 -15.70
N ASP A 83 -7.92 -14.19 -15.59
CA ASP A 83 -9.31 -13.93 -15.23
C ASP A 83 -9.47 -13.55 -13.75
N ARG A 84 -8.53 -13.97 -12.88
CA ARG A 84 -8.48 -13.63 -11.45
C ARG A 84 -7.05 -13.65 -10.93
N PHE A 85 -6.64 -12.59 -10.23
CA PHE A 85 -5.32 -12.50 -9.59
C PHE A 85 -5.31 -11.50 -8.44
N LEU A 86 -4.31 -11.63 -7.57
CA LEU A 86 -3.93 -10.60 -6.61
C LEU A 86 -2.61 -9.98 -7.07
N TYR A 87 -2.62 -8.67 -7.29
CA TYR A 87 -1.46 -7.89 -7.73
C TYR A 87 -0.89 -7.12 -6.55
N VAL A 88 0.35 -7.43 -6.17
CA VAL A 88 1.07 -6.66 -5.15
C VAL A 88 1.61 -5.39 -5.82
N ASP A 89 1.05 -4.24 -5.47
CA ASP A 89 1.44 -2.97 -6.05
C ASP A 89 2.73 -2.44 -5.44
N ARG A 90 2.77 -2.39 -4.11
CA ARG A 90 3.94 -1.90 -3.38
C ARG A 90 4.10 -2.57 -2.03
N VAL A 91 5.36 -2.75 -1.67
CA VAL A 91 5.81 -3.14 -0.33
C VAL A 91 6.92 -2.18 0.04
N VAL A 92 6.75 -1.46 1.13
CA VAL A 92 7.75 -0.53 1.65
C VAL A 92 8.07 -0.93 3.09
N VAL A 93 9.36 -0.98 3.42
CA VAL A 93 9.87 -1.30 4.75
C VAL A 93 10.94 -0.28 5.09
N ASP A 94 10.95 0.16 6.34
CA ASP A 94 11.97 1.03 6.92
C ASP A 94 12.91 0.27 7.86
#